data_AF-A0A257W2J7-F1
#
_entry.id   AF-A0A257W2J7-F1
#
_cell.length_a   1.000
_cell.length_b   1.000
_cell.length_c   1.000
_cell.angle_alpha   90.00
_cell.angle_beta   90.00
_cell.angle_gamma   90.00
#
_symmetry.space_group_name_H-M   'P 1'
#
loop_
_entity.id
_entity.type
_entity.pdbx_description
1 polymer ?
#
loop_
_entity_poly.entity_id
_entity_poly.type
_entity_poly.pdbx_seq_one_letter_code
_entity_poly.pdbx_strand_id
1 'polypeptide(L)'
;MPDWVAQLPAVNASLNGLATILLLAGYVAIKRNRRSLHRNIMLTAFGTSVAFLVCYLTYHYALHHYTGESGKKFLGTGVIRPIYFTILISHVILAVPVAVLACITIYRGLRGQWAQHRRIARITYPIWLYVSISGVVIYGLLYHWPVS
;
A
#
# COMPACT_ATOMS: atom_id res chain seq x y z
N MET A 1 -2.61 -20.49 -15.36
CA MET A 1 -3.48 -19.43 -14.80
C MET A 1 -3.91 -18.50 -15.93
N PRO A 2 -5.13 -17.95 -15.90
CA PRO A 2 -5.58 -16.98 -16.91
C PRO A 2 -4.74 -15.69 -16.93
N ASP A 3 -4.60 -15.05 -18.09
CA ASP A 3 -3.77 -13.85 -18.29
C ASP A 3 -4.17 -12.68 -17.39
N TRP A 4 -5.48 -12.53 -17.12
CA TRP A 4 -5.96 -11.47 -16.23
C TRP A 4 -5.41 -11.61 -14.80
N VAL A 5 -5.22 -12.84 -14.30
CA VAL A 5 -4.62 -13.10 -12.96
C VAL A 5 -3.15 -12.73 -12.96
N ALA A 6 -2.44 -13.00 -14.06
CA ALA A 6 -1.00 -12.71 -14.19
C ALA A 6 -0.70 -11.20 -14.22
N GLN A 7 -1.67 -10.37 -14.62
CA GLN A 7 -1.53 -8.91 -14.66
C GLN A 7 -1.81 -8.23 -13.31
N LEU A 8 -2.60 -8.84 -12.42
CA LEU A 8 -3.00 -8.24 -11.14
C LEU A 8 -1.82 -7.84 -10.23
N PRO A 9 -0.69 -8.59 -10.16
CA PRO A 9 0.47 -8.15 -9.39
C PRO A 9 1.03 -6.81 -9.85
N ALA A 10 1.09 -6.58 -11.16
CA ALA A 10 1.55 -5.30 -11.73
C ALA A 10 0.55 -4.18 -11.41
N VAL A 11 -0.75 -4.44 -11.55
CA VAL A 11 -1.81 -3.49 -11.17
C VAL A 11 -1.71 -3.12 -9.68
N ASN A 12 -1.52 -4.11 -8.81
CA ASN A 12 -1.34 -3.91 -7.37
C ASN A 12 -0.13 -3.04 -7.04
N ALA A 13 1.00 -3.25 -7.73
CA ALA A 13 2.19 -2.43 -7.58
C ALA A 13 1.93 -1.00 -8.07
N SER A 14 1.27 -0.82 -9.22
CA SER A 14 0.90 0.50 -9.74
C SER A 14 -0.04 1.26 -8.81
N LEU A 15 -1.02 0.58 -8.19
CA LEU A 15 -1.92 1.19 -7.21
C LEU A 15 -1.18 1.65 -5.94
N ASN A 16 -0.23 0.86 -5.44
CA ASN A 16 0.64 1.29 -4.33
C ASN A 16 1.56 2.46 -4.70
N GLY A 17 2.10 2.44 -5.92
CA GLY A 17 2.89 3.56 -6.46
C GLY A 17 2.05 4.83 -6.57
N LEU A 18 0.83 4.73 -7.07
CA LEU A 18 -0.11 5.84 -7.14
C LEU A 18 -0.49 6.35 -5.74
N ALA A 19 -0.79 5.45 -4.80
CA ALA A 19 -1.05 5.81 -3.41
C ALA A 19 0.13 6.56 -2.78
N THR A 20 1.37 6.12 -3.04
CA THR A 20 2.60 6.80 -2.60
C THR A 20 2.66 8.23 -3.12
N ILE A 21 2.44 8.43 -4.42
CA ILE A 21 2.46 9.76 -5.05
C ILE A 21 1.36 10.65 -4.46
N LEU A 22 0.14 10.12 -4.28
CA LEU A 22 -0.97 10.86 -3.70
C LEU A 22 -0.70 11.23 -2.24
N LEU A 23 -0.12 10.35 -1.43
CA LEU A 23 0.24 10.65 -0.05
C LEU A 23 1.27 11.79 0.03
N LEU A 24 2.32 11.72 -0.79
CA LEU A 24 3.33 12.79 -0.88
C LEU A 24 2.69 14.12 -1.32
N ALA A 25 1.85 14.09 -2.35
CA ALA A 25 1.12 15.27 -2.84
C ALA A 25 0.18 15.84 -1.76
N GLY A 26 -0.51 14.97 -1.01
CA GLY A 26 -1.39 15.33 0.09
C GLY A 26 -0.63 16.00 1.24
N TYR A 27 0.59 15.54 1.53
CA TYR A 27 1.49 16.16 2.51
C TYR A 27 1.99 17.54 2.06
N VAL A 28 2.37 17.68 0.78
CA VAL A 28 2.75 18.98 0.21
C VAL A 28 1.57 19.96 0.25
N ALA A 29 0.35 19.50 -0.07
CA ALA A 29 -0.86 20.33 -0.04
C ALA A 29 -1.15 20.89 1.36
N ILE A 30 -1.03 20.08 2.41
CA ILE A 30 -1.26 20.55 3.79
C ILE A 30 -0.13 21.48 4.26
N LYS A 31 1.13 21.23 3.88
CA LYS A 31 2.24 22.17 4.15
C LYS A 31 2.02 23.53 3.51
N ARG A 32 1.38 23.58 2.33
CA ARG A 32 0.97 24.82 1.65
C ARG A 32 -0.36 25.39 2.16
N ASN A 33 -0.88 24.88 3.29
CA ASN A 33 -2.15 25.26 3.90
C ASN A 33 -3.38 25.12 2.97
N ARG A 34 -3.28 24.31 1.90
CA ARG A 34 -4.36 24.06 0.93
C ARG A 34 -5.25 22.91 1.43
N ARG A 35 -6.09 23.19 2.43
CA ARG A 35 -6.88 22.17 3.15
C ARG A 35 -7.87 21.41 2.27
N SER A 36 -8.58 22.09 1.37
CA SER A 36 -9.53 21.44 0.44
C SER A 36 -8.81 20.46 -0.50
N LEU A 37 -7.68 20.89 -1.06
CA LEU A 37 -6.85 20.05 -1.91
C LEU A 37 -6.29 18.84 -1.15
N HIS A 38 -5.76 19.07 0.05
CA HIS A 38 -5.30 17.99 0.94
C HIS A 38 -6.42 16.96 1.18
N ARG A 39 -7.62 17.41 1.55
CA ARG A 39 -8.76 16.52 1.79
C ARG A 39 -9.06 15.65 0.57
N ASN A 40 -9.18 16.27 -0.61
CA ASN A 40 -9.54 15.54 -1.82
C ASN A 40 -8.43 14.53 -2.19
N ILE A 41 -7.16 14.93 -2.12
CA ILE A 41 -6.03 14.02 -2.40
C ILE A 41 -6.00 12.86 -1.41
N MET A 42 -6.20 13.10 -0.11
CA MET A 42 -6.18 12.04 0.91
C MET A 42 -7.35 11.07 0.74
N LEU A 43 -8.54 11.54 0.32
CA LEU A 43 -9.67 10.68 -0.01
C LEU A 43 -9.38 9.84 -1.27
N THR A 44 -8.75 10.42 -2.29
CA THR A 44 -8.31 9.67 -3.48
C THR A 44 -7.24 8.63 -3.12
N ALA A 45 -6.28 8.97 -2.25
CA ALA A 45 -5.26 8.03 -1.76
C ALA A 45 -5.90 6.86 -0.99
N PHE A 46 -6.89 7.17 -0.15
CA PHE A 46 -7.69 6.16 0.56
C PHE A 46 -8.44 5.24 -0.41
N GLY A 47 -9.18 5.81 -1.38
CA GLY A 47 -9.87 5.04 -2.41
C GLY A 47 -8.92 4.17 -3.24
N THR A 48 -7.75 4.68 -3.58
CA THR A 48 -6.69 3.92 -4.29
C THR A 48 -6.19 2.74 -3.44
N SER A 49 -6.04 2.94 -2.12
CA SER A 49 -5.60 1.89 -1.19
C SER A 49 -6.68 0.82 -1.00
N VAL A 50 -7.95 1.20 -1.00
CA VAL A 50 -9.09 0.27 -0.99
C VAL A 50 -9.14 -0.54 -2.29
N ALA A 51 -8.97 0.12 -3.46
CA ALA A 51 -8.90 -0.57 -4.75
C ALA A 51 -7.72 -1.57 -4.80
N PHE A 52 -6.56 -1.19 -4.26
CA PHE A 52 -5.42 -2.09 -4.09
C PHE A 52 -5.80 -3.30 -3.23
N LEU A 53 -6.42 -3.11 -2.07
CA LEU A 53 -6.79 -4.22 -1.18
C LEU A 53 -7.76 -5.19 -1.85
N VAL A 54 -8.78 -4.67 -2.54
CA VAL A 54 -9.73 -5.50 -3.29
C VAL A 54 -8.99 -6.29 -4.37
N CYS A 55 -8.17 -5.62 -5.19
CA CYS A 55 -7.39 -6.26 -6.26
C CYS A 55 -6.41 -7.32 -5.72
N TYR A 56 -5.76 -7.06 -4.59
CA TYR A 56 -4.86 -7.99 -3.89
C TYR A 56 -5.60 -9.24 -3.41
N LEU A 57 -6.75 -9.08 -2.74
CA LEU A 57 -7.55 -10.21 -2.28
C LEU A 57 -8.11 -11.02 -3.46
N THR A 58 -8.56 -10.35 -4.52
CA THR A 58 -9.00 -11.02 -5.76
C THR A 58 -7.87 -11.82 -6.39
N TYR A 59 -6.65 -11.27 -6.48
CA TYR A 59 -5.48 -11.99 -6.97
C TYR A 59 -5.18 -13.23 -6.13
N HIS A 60 -5.11 -13.10 -4.81
CA HIS A 60 -4.79 -14.23 -3.93
C HIS A 60 -5.87 -15.31 -3.95
N TYR A 61 -7.15 -14.93 -3.99
CA TYR A 61 -8.25 -15.87 -4.13
C TYR A 61 -8.19 -16.60 -5.47
N ALA A 62 -7.99 -15.88 -6.58
CA ALA A 62 -7.90 -16.47 -7.90
C ALA A 62 -6.67 -17.38 -8.03
N LEU A 63 -5.51 -16.95 -7.55
CA LEU A 63 -4.29 -17.75 -7.56
C LEU A 63 -4.51 -19.07 -6.81
N HIS A 64 -5.02 -19.01 -5.58
CA HIS A 64 -5.33 -20.20 -4.80
C HIS A 64 -6.34 -21.11 -5.51
N HIS A 65 -7.38 -20.53 -6.13
CA HIS A 65 -8.38 -21.29 -6.88
C HIS A 65 -7.81 -22.01 -8.12
N TYR A 66 -6.90 -21.38 -8.86
CA TYR A 66 -6.38 -21.93 -10.12
C TYR A 66 -5.10 -22.77 -9.97
N THR A 67 -4.25 -22.49 -8.98
CA THR A 67 -2.95 -23.17 -8.81
C THR A 67 -2.80 -23.89 -7.47
N GLY A 68 -3.71 -23.68 -6.53
CA GLY A 68 -3.56 -24.15 -5.15
C GLY A 68 -2.44 -23.44 -4.37
N GLU A 69 -1.78 -22.44 -4.97
CA GLU A 69 -0.72 -21.68 -4.32
C GLU A 69 -1.27 -20.38 -3.72
N SER A 70 -0.81 -20.05 -2.51
CA SER A 70 -1.22 -18.82 -1.82
C SER A 70 -0.36 -17.61 -2.21
N GLY A 71 0.63 -17.75 -3.08
CA GLY A 71 1.49 -16.66 -3.51
C GLY A 71 2.72 -17.13 -4.29
N LYS A 72 3.32 -16.22 -5.07
CA LYS A 72 4.56 -16.49 -5.80
C LYS A 72 5.73 -16.60 -4.81
N LYS A 73 6.50 -17.68 -4.91
CA LYS A 73 7.69 -17.90 -4.09
C LYS A 73 8.84 -16.98 -4.51
N PHE A 74 9.55 -16.41 -3.53
CA PHE A 74 10.77 -15.66 -3.78
C PHE A 74 11.94 -16.64 -3.97
N LEU A 75 12.56 -16.63 -5.16
CA LEU A 75 13.63 -17.57 -5.56
C LEU A 75 15.05 -17.00 -5.37
N GLY A 76 15.18 -15.73 -4.97
CA GLY A 76 16.50 -15.11 -4.77
C GLY A 76 17.31 -15.78 -3.65
N THR A 77 18.63 -15.87 -3.87
CA THR A 77 19.61 -16.49 -2.96
C THR A 77 20.59 -15.44 -2.41
N GLY A 78 21.32 -15.77 -1.33
CA GLY A 78 22.29 -14.87 -0.71
C GLY A 78 21.65 -13.72 0.08
N VAL A 79 22.33 -12.57 0.13
CA VAL A 79 21.98 -11.42 1.01
C VAL A 79 20.62 -10.79 0.68
N ILE A 80 20.13 -10.91 -0.55
CA ILE A 80 18.83 -10.32 -0.94
C ILE A 80 17.64 -11.02 -0.29
N ARG A 81 17.77 -12.30 0.05
CA ARG A 81 16.70 -13.09 0.67
C ARG A 81 16.28 -12.58 2.05
N PRO A 82 17.20 -12.39 3.03
CA PRO A 82 16.81 -11.80 4.31
C PRO A 82 16.28 -10.37 4.14
N ILE A 83 16.86 -9.55 3.25
CA ILE A 83 16.35 -8.20 2.96
C ILE A 83 14.88 -8.24 2.49
N TYR A 84 14.57 -9.10 1.51
CA TYR A 84 13.22 -9.28 1.00
C TYR A 84 12.24 -9.67 2.11
N PHE A 85 12.59 -10.68 2.92
CA PHE A 85 11.70 -11.15 3.98
C PHE A 85 11.55 -10.12 5.11
N THR A 86 12.59 -9.38 5.46
CA THR A 86 12.48 -8.28 6.43
C THR A 86 11.48 -7.23 5.96
N ILE A 87 11.57 -6.78 4.70
CA ILE A 87 10.65 -5.80 4.12
C ILE A 87 9.23 -6.37 3.99
N LEU A 88 9.09 -7.62 3.56
CA LEU A 88 7.79 -8.27 3.41
C LEU A 88 7.08 -8.41 4.75
N ILE A 89 7.79 -8.92 5.77
CA ILE A 89 7.22 -9.13 7.10
C ILE A 89 6.81 -7.80 7.72
N SER A 90 7.69 -6.78 7.68
CA SER A 90 7.35 -5.46 8.21
C SER A 90 6.18 -4.81 7.47
N HIS A 91 6.13 -4.96 6.15
CA HIS A 91 5.01 -4.46 5.33
C HIS A 91 3.68 -5.08 5.78
N VAL A 92 3.60 -6.41 5.88
CA VAL A 92 2.36 -7.10 6.25
C VAL A 92 1.92 -6.73 7.68
N ILE A 93 2.86 -6.70 8.63
CA ILE A 93 2.57 -6.32 10.02
C ILE A 93 2.03 -4.88 10.10
N LEU A 94 2.57 -3.96 9.30
CA LEU A 94 2.14 -2.56 9.29
C LEU A 94 0.90 -2.30 8.42
N ALA A 95 0.62 -3.14 7.42
CA ALA A 95 -0.52 -3.00 6.52
C ALA A 95 -1.87 -3.14 7.24
N VAL A 96 -1.97 -4.04 8.22
CA VAL A 96 -3.20 -4.25 9.01
C VAL A 96 -3.56 -3.02 9.87
N PRO A 97 -2.68 -2.52 10.77
CA PRO A 97 -3.02 -1.36 11.59
C PRO A 97 -3.19 -0.09 10.76
N VAL A 98 -2.46 0.07 9.63
CA VAL A 98 -2.60 1.29 8.84
C VAL A 98 -3.96 1.40 8.17
N ALA A 99 -4.59 0.31 7.76
CA ALA A 99 -5.95 0.33 7.23
C ALA A 99 -6.94 0.90 8.27
N VAL A 100 -6.86 0.42 9.53
CA VAL A 100 -7.69 0.91 10.63
C VAL A 100 -7.37 2.38 10.94
N LEU A 101 -6.09 2.73 11.05
CA LEU A 101 -5.65 4.09 11.34
C LEU A 101 -6.05 5.09 10.24
N ALA A 102 -6.00 4.69 8.97
CA ALA A 102 -6.44 5.51 7.85
C ALA A 102 -7.94 5.81 7.94
N CYS A 103 -8.78 4.79 8.20
CA CYS A 103 -10.21 4.97 8.43
C CYS A 103 -10.49 5.97 9.57
N ILE A 104 -9.84 5.80 10.73
CA ILE A 104 -10.00 6.72 11.87
C ILE A 104 -9.54 8.13 11.52
N THR A 105 -8.41 8.27 10.81
CA THR A 105 -7.84 9.56 10.42
C THR A 105 -8.76 10.32 9.48
N ILE A 106 -9.32 9.63 8.48
CA ILE A 106 -10.29 10.19 7.54
C ILE A 106 -11.59 10.56 8.25
N TYR A 107 -12.15 9.66 9.07
CA TYR A 107 -13.36 9.92 9.84
C TYR A 107 -13.24 11.19 10.69
N ARG A 108 -12.13 11.33 11.44
CA ARG A 108 -11.86 12.53 12.26
C ARG A 108 -11.71 13.80 11.41
N GLY A 109 -11.10 13.69 10.23
CA GLY A 109 -10.98 14.80 9.28
C GLY A 109 -12.34 15.25 8.73
N LEU A 110 -13.22 14.30 8.40
CA LEU A 110 -14.58 14.57 7.91
C LEU A 110 -15.49 15.16 9.00
N ARG A 111 -15.32 14.75 10.26
CA ARG A 111 -16.07 15.27 11.41
C ARG A 111 -15.54 16.61 11.94
N GLY A 112 -14.54 17.20 11.31
CA GLY A 112 -13.94 18.47 11.73
C GLY A 112 -13.16 18.40 13.05
N GLN A 113 -12.78 17.21 13.50
CA GLN A 113 -12.03 16.99 14.75
C GLN A 113 -10.53 17.24 14.53
N TRP A 114 -10.16 18.48 14.23
CA TRP A 114 -8.82 18.83 13.70
C TRP A 114 -7.66 18.51 14.64
N ALA A 115 -7.85 18.65 15.97
CA ALA A 115 -6.81 18.34 16.94
C ALA A 115 -6.55 16.83 16.99
N GLN A 116 -7.62 16.04 17.06
CA GLN A 116 -7.55 14.58 17.09
C GLN A 116 -7.07 14.00 15.75
N HIS A 117 -7.49 14.59 14.63
CA HIS A 117 -7.02 14.27 13.28
C HIS A 117 -5.51 14.51 13.17
N ARG A 118 -4.99 15.68 13.56
CA ARG A 118 -3.54 15.96 13.51
C ARG A 118 -2.73 15.02 14.41
N ARG A 119 -3.25 14.68 15.60
CA ARG A 119 -2.56 13.77 16.51
C ARG A 119 -2.37 12.38 15.91
N ILE A 120 -3.43 11.81 15.32
CA ILE A 120 -3.35 10.48 14.71
C ILE A 120 -2.62 10.50 13.36
N ALA A 121 -2.84 11.54 12.54
CA ALA A 121 -2.22 11.66 11.22
C ALA A 121 -0.68 11.68 11.28
N ARG A 122 -0.08 12.20 12.35
CA ARG A 122 1.39 12.16 12.56
C ARG A 122 1.94 10.73 12.68
N ILE A 123 1.11 9.76 13.08
CA ILE A 123 1.46 8.35 13.18
C ILE A 123 1.00 7.61 11.91
N THR A 124 -0.24 7.85 11.46
CA THR A 124 -0.81 7.19 10.29
C THR A 124 -0.04 7.49 9.01
N TYR A 125 0.33 8.75 8.78
CA TYR A 125 0.99 9.17 7.54
C TYR A 125 2.32 8.44 7.26
N PRO A 126 3.31 8.40 8.18
CA PRO A 126 4.57 7.71 7.90
C PRO A 126 4.39 6.21 7.71
N ILE A 127 3.49 5.56 8.47
CA ILE A 127 3.20 4.14 8.30
C ILE A 127 2.55 3.89 6.93
N TRP A 128 1.59 4.71 6.54
CA TRP A 128 0.87 4.56 5.27
C TRP A 128 1.79 4.78 4.08
N LEU A 129 2.66 5.78 4.17
CA LEU A 129 3.68 6.02 3.16
C LEU A 129 4.67 4.84 3.08
N TYR A 130 5.13 4.33 4.22
CA TYR A 130 6.04 3.18 4.27
C TYR A 130 5.42 1.94 3.61
N VAL A 131 4.19 1.58 3.98
CA VAL A 131 3.47 0.42 3.40
C VAL A 131 3.29 0.60 1.89
N SER A 132 2.92 1.80 1.44
CA SER A 132 2.73 2.07 -0.01
C SER A 132 4.04 1.94 -0.80
N ILE A 133 5.16 2.46 -0.28
CA ILE A 133 6.48 2.34 -0.93
C ILE A 133 6.96 0.88 -0.93
N SER A 134 6.91 0.23 0.23
CA SER A 134 7.38 -1.15 0.38
C SER A 134 6.57 -2.13 -0.49
N GLY A 135 5.28 -1.88 -0.75
CA GLY A 135 4.49 -2.67 -1.70
C GLY A 135 5.08 -2.68 -3.12
N VAL A 136 5.53 -1.52 -3.61
CA VAL A 136 6.21 -1.41 -4.91
C VAL A 136 7.56 -2.13 -4.89
N VAL A 137 8.33 -1.96 -3.81
CA VAL A 137 9.64 -2.60 -3.64
C VAL A 137 9.51 -4.12 -3.62
N ILE A 138 8.55 -4.67 -2.87
CA ILE A 138 8.27 -6.11 -2.81
C ILE A 138 7.95 -6.65 -4.20
N TYR A 139 7.12 -5.95 -4.99
CA TYR A 139 6.85 -6.34 -6.37
C TYR A 139 8.12 -6.32 -7.22
N GLY A 140 8.92 -5.26 -7.14
CA GLY A 140 10.19 -5.15 -7.86
C GLY A 140 11.13 -6.31 -7.57
N LEU A 141 11.33 -6.62 -6.29
CA LEU A 141 12.15 -7.75 -5.86
C LEU A 141 11.57 -9.09 -6.30
N LEU A 142 10.25 -9.28 -6.23
CA LEU A 142 9.63 -10.57 -6.52
C LEU A 142 9.53 -10.88 -8.03
N TYR A 143 9.39 -9.86 -8.89
CA TYR A 143 9.14 -10.02 -10.32
C TYR A 143 10.29 -9.60 -11.23
N HIS A 144 11.10 -8.63 -10.83
CA HIS A 144 12.21 -8.11 -11.64
C HIS A 144 13.60 -8.47 -11.11
N TRP A 145 13.68 -9.04 -9.90
CA TRP A 145 14.89 -9.62 -9.34
C TRP A 145 14.94 -11.17 -9.31
N PRO A 146 14.29 -11.94 -10.21
CA PRO A 146 14.48 -13.39 -10.21
C PRO A 146 15.79 -13.74 -10.92
N VAL A 147 16.84 -13.95 -10.11
CA VAL A 147 18.10 -14.66 -10.38
C VAL A 147 18.85 -14.28 -11.66
N SER A 148 19.92 -13.49 -11.52
CA SER A 148 21.20 -13.80 -12.18
C SER A 148 21.84 -15.02 -11.51
#